data_AF-B9NR73-F1
#
_entry.id   AF-B9NR73-F1
#
_cell.length_a   1.000
_cell.length_b   1.000
_cell.length_c   1.000
_cell.angle_alpha   90.00
_cell.angle_beta   90.00
_cell.angle_gamma   90.00
#
_symmetry.space_group_name_H-M   'P 1'
#
loop_
_entity.id
_entity.type
_entity.pdbx_description
1 polymer ?
#
loop_
_entity_poly.entity_id
_entity_poly.type
_entity_poly.pdbx_seq_one_letter_code
_entity_poly.pdbx_strand_id
1 'polypeptide(L)'
;MSGAAMALPHMGCTASDMKTDKPTEGRDMSPRLMRRQRRADALRRRALSPFRILLMVLALPLTTGMIAIGVYLRVSDYERHEAVIHLVALAGCDAARALGAGPFRKGAPGYHTRNDPDGDGVACGSFGVQQPHRTATPRPAPEAPRPVETPKQRTVGTAKFLKP
;
A
#
# COMPACT_ATOMS: atom_id res chain seq x y z
N MET A 1 -30.41 45.33 -52.14
CA MET A 1 -30.94 43.94 -52.12
C MET A 1 -31.40 43.71 -50.68
N SER A 2 -32.63 44.04 -50.26
CA SER A 2 -33.97 43.96 -50.87
C SER A 2 -34.51 42.52 -50.98
N GLY A 3 -35.62 42.27 -50.28
CA GLY A 3 -36.40 41.02 -50.28
C GLY A 3 -35.94 39.96 -49.27
N ALA A 4 -36.83 39.26 -48.55
CA ALA A 4 -38.26 39.51 -48.33
C ALA A 4 -38.70 38.84 -47.01
N ALA A 5 -39.55 39.50 -46.24
CA ALA A 5 -40.29 38.86 -45.15
C ALA A 5 -41.54 38.17 -45.73
N MET A 6 -41.80 36.92 -45.34
CA MET A 6 -43.11 36.30 -45.54
C MET A 6 -43.83 36.19 -44.19
N ALA A 7 -44.88 36.99 -44.05
CA ALA A 7 -45.89 36.79 -43.02
C ALA A 7 -46.84 35.66 -43.44
N LEU A 8 -47.28 34.85 -42.48
CA LEU A 8 -48.43 33.96 -42.60
C LEU A 8 -49.35 34.14 -41.36
N PRO A 9 -50.65 33.85 -41.49
CA PRO A 9 -51.66 34.68 -40.84
C PRO A 9 -52.05 34.26 -39.42
N HIS A 10 -52.54 35.24 -38.67
CA HIS A 10 -53.37 35.03 -37.49
C HIS A 10 -54.77 34.55 -37.90
N MET A 11 -55.28 33.49 -37.27
CA MET A 11 -56.71 33.31 -36.88
C MET A 11 -56.88 31.95 -36.22
N GLY A 12 -57.65 31.86 -35.13
CA GLY A 12 -58.01 30.57 -34.52
C GLY A 12 -58.07 30.55 -32.99
N CYS A 13 -58.81 31.45 -32.37
CA CYS A 13 -59.18 31.26 -30.96
C CYS A 13 -60.16 30.09 -30.84
N THR A 14 -59.74 28.98 -30.22
CA THR A 14 -60.65 28.03 -29.58
C THR A 14 -60.17 27.78 -28.16
N ALA A 15 -60.82 28.45 -27.20
CA ALA A 15 -60.70 28.09 -25.80
C ALA A 15 -61.39 26.74 -25.59
N SER A 16 -60.61 25.67 -25.41
CA SER A 16 -61.12 24.38 -24.96
C SER A 16 -60.84 24.21 -23.48
N ASP A 17 -61.91 24.24 -22.70
CA ASP A 17 -62.08 23.80 -21.32
C ASP A 17 -60.83 23.67 -20.43
N MET A 18 -60.71 24.62 -19.51
CA MET A 18 -60.03 24.43 -18.24
C MET A 18 -60.76 23.36 -17.42
N LYS A 19 -60.48 22.09 -17.70
CA LYS A 19 -60.94 20.99 -16.87
C LYS A 19 -60.12 20.98 -15.58
N THR A 20 -60.71 21.53 -14.53
CA THR A 20 -60.20 21.47 -13.17
C THR A 20 -60.08 20.01 -12.73
N ASP A 21 -58.89 19.44 -12.87
CA ASP A 21 -58.58 18.17 -12.24
C ASP A 21 -58.77 18.33 -10.73
N LYS A 22 -59.67 17.50 -10.19
CA LYS A 22 -60.00 17.46 -8.77
C LYS A 22 -58.73 17.27 -7.93
N PRO A 23 -58.70 17.78 -6.68
CA PRO A 23 -57.67 17.35 -5.75
C PRO A 23 -57.66 15.82 -5.71
N THR A 24 -56.50 15.20 -5.87
CA THR A 24 -56.38 13.74 -5.95
C THR A 24 -56.76 13.11 -4.62
N GLU A 25 -58.05 12.82 -4.51
CA GLU A 25 -58.70 11.97 -3.53
C GLU A 25 -57.87 10.70 -3.32
N GLY A 26 -57.76 10.25 -2.06
CA GLY A 26 -56.78 9.26 -1.66
C GLY A 26 -56.78 8.04 -2.58
N ARG A 27 -55.61 7.69 -3.13
CA ARG A 27 -55.44 6.46 -3.92
C ARG A 27 -55.67 5.25 -3.02
N ASP A 28 -56.93 4.84 -2.95
CA ASP A 28 -57.38 3.66 -2.22
C ASP A 28 -56.83 2.42 -2.92
N MET A 29 -55.61 2.01 -2.50
CA MET A 29 -54.91 0.89 -3.12
C MET A 29 -55.72 -0.38 -2.89
N SER A 30 -56.37 -0.86 -3.96
CA SER A 30 -57.29 -2.00 -3.85
C SER A 30 -56.66 -3.15 -3.03
N PRO A 31 -57.41 -3.78 -2.11
CA PRO A 31 -56.85 -4.74 -1.15
C PRO A 31 -56.22 -5.98 -1.81
N ARG A 32 -56.52 -6.22 -3.10
CA ARG A 32 -55.88 -7.25 -3.94
C ARG A 32 -54.42 -6.90 -4.28
N LEU A 33 -54.11 -5.62 -4.53
CA LEU A 33 -52.74 -5.15 -4.80
C LEU A 33 -51.87 -5.22 -3.54
N MET A 34 -52.37 -4.77 -2.39
CA MET A 34 -51.65 -4.89 -1.10
C MET A 34 -51.25 -6.34 -0.79
N ARG A 35 -52.14 -7.32 -1.03
CA ARG A 35 -51.84 -8.75 -0.81
C ARG A 35 -50.74 -9.27 -1.76
N ARG A 36 -50.66 -8.76 -3.00
CA ARG A 36 -49.58 -9.09 -3.95
C ARG A 36 -48.25 -8.45 -3.53
N GLN A 37 -48.25 -7.17 -3.14
CA GLN A 37 -47.06 -6.47 -2.63
C GLN A 37 -46.48 -7.16 -1.39
N ARG A 38 -47.30 -7.50 -0.37
CA ARG A 38 -46.82 -8.21 0.84
C ARG A 38 -46.11 -9.53 0.53
N ARG A 39 -46.54 -10.28 -0.50
CA ARG A 39 -45.85 -11.51 -0.94
C ARG A 39 -44.50 -11.20 -1.60
N ALA A 40 -44.44 -10.17 -2.44
CA ALA A 40 -43.19 -9.72 -3.05
C ALA A 40 -42.19 -9.20 -2.00
N ASP A 41 -42.65 -8.44 -1.01
CA ASP A 41 -41.79 -7.90 0.05
C ASP A 41 -41.27 -8.99 1.01
N ALA A 42 -42.05 -10.05 1.26
CA ALA A 42 -41.58 -11.20 2.02
C ALA A 42 -40.44 -11.95 1.28
N LEU A 43 -40.53 -12.08 -0.04
CA LEU A 43 -39.45 -12.63 -0.87
C LEU A 43 -38.23 -11.69 -0.91
N ARG A 44 -38.45 -10.38 -1.08
CA ARG A 44 -37.38 -9.37 -1.06
C ARG A 44 -36.60 -9.37 0.26
N ARG A 45 -37.27 -9.45 1.42
CA ARG A 45 -36.59 -9.53 2.74
C ARG A 45 -35.74 -10.79 2.91
N ARG A 46 -36.08 -11.90 2.24
CA ARG A 46 -35.27 -13.14 2.23
C ARG A 46 -34.10 -13.06 1.23
N ALA A 47 -34.29 -12.41 0.09
CA ALA A 47 -33.25 -12.23 -0.93
C ALA A 47 -32.22 -11.17 -0.54
N LEU A 48 -32.69 -9.99 -0.13
CA LEU A 48 -31.91 -8.84 0.33
C LEU A 48 -31.78 -8.84 1.86
N SER A 49 -31.42 -9.98 2.47
CA SER A 49 -31.14 -9.95 3.90
C SER A 49 -29.90 -9.08 4.14
N PRO A 50 -29.96 -8.09 5.06
CA PRO A 50 -28.85 -7.15 5.24
C PRO A 50 -27.57 -7.87 5.67
N PHE A 51 -27.71 -8.99 6.39
CA PHE A 51 -26.62 -9.89 6.74
C PHE A 51 -25.94 -10.53 5.53
N ARG A 52 -26.68 -10.96 4.49
CA ARG A 52 -26.06 -11.51 3.26
C ARG A 52 -25.32 -10.42 2.48
N ILE A 53 -25.88 -9.21 2.40
CA ILE A 53 -25.21 -8.08 1.74
C ILE A 53 -23.91 -7.75 2.49
N LEU A 54 -23.96 -7.61 3.81
CA LEU A 54 -22.79 -7.40 4.66
C LEU A 54 -21.75 -8.52 4.49
N LEU A 55 -22.18 -9.78 4.48
CA LEU A 55 -21.31 -10.94 4.27
C LEU A 55 -20.60 -10.88 2.91
N MET A 56 -21.32 -10.58 1.82
CA MET A 56 -20.69 -10.47 0.49
C MET A 56 -19.74 -9.27 0.39
N VAL A 57 -20.11 -8.13 0.98
CA VAL A 57 -19.27 -6.92 1.02
C VAL A 57 -18.00 -7.14 1.83
N LEU A 58 -18.06 -7.90 2.93
CA LEU A 58 -16.89 -8.22 3.77
C LEU A 58 -16.05 -9.37 3.21
N ALA A 59 -16.69 -10.36 2.55
CA ALA A 59 -15.99 -11.46 1.90
C ALA A 59 -15.11 -10.97 0.73
N LEU A 60 -15.54 -9.97 -0.03
CA LEU A 60 -14.82 -9.48 -1.21
C LEU A 60 -13.38 -8.96 -0.93
N PRO A 61 -13.15 -8.01 0.01
CA PRO A 61 -11.78 -7.60 0.35
C PRO A 61 -11.00 -8.70 1.05
N LEU A 62 -11.66 -9.57 1.83
CA LEU A 62 -11.00 -10.68 2.54
C LEU A 62 -10.46 -11.73 1.56
N THR A 63 -11.26 -12.19 0.59
CA THR A 63 -10.80 -13.11 -0.45
C THR A 63 -9.74 -12.46 -1.34
N THR A 64 -9.91 -11.19 -1.70
CA THR A 64 -8.90 -10.43 -2.47
C THR A 64 -7.56 -10.37 -1.74
N GLY A 65 -7.55 -10.05 -0.44
CA GLY A 65 -6.34 -10.02 0.38
C GLY A 65 -5.67 -11.39 0.49
N MET A 66 -6.44 -12.45 0.73
CA MET A 66 -5.90 -13.81 0.82
C MET A 66 -5.29 -14.29 -0.50
N ILE A 67 -5.91 -13.95 -1.65
CA ILE A 67 -5.35 -14.24 -2.98
C ILE A 67 -4.06 -13.45 -3.20
N ALA A 68 -4.05 -12.14 -2.88
CA ALA A 68 -2.86 -11.30 -3.04
C ALA A 68 -1.67 -11.79 -2.21
N ILE A 69 -1.90 -12.16 -0.94
CA ILE A 69 -0.89 -12.76 -0.06
C ILE A 69 -0.40 -14.10 -0.63
N GLY A 70 -1.32 -14.98 -1.06
CA GLY A 70 -0.97 -16.28 -1.63
C GLY A 70 -0.15 -16.19 -2.93
N VAL A 71 -0.47 -15.22 -3.79
CA VAL A 71 0.31 -14.93 -5.02
C VAL A 71 1.69 -14.38 -4.65
N TYR A 72 1.77 -13.41 -3.74
CA TYR A 72 3.05 -12.85 -3.28
C TYR A 72 3.98 -13.94 -2.73
N LEU A 73 3.48 -14.80 -1.83
CA LEU A 73 4.26 -15.90 -1.23
C LEU A 73 4.68 -17.00 -2.23
N ARG A 74 4.10 -17.02 -3.44
CA ARG A 74 4.43 -17.98 -4.50
C ARG A 74 5.37 -17.40 -5.57
N VAL A 75 5.32 -16.09 -5.79
CA VAL A 75 6.08 -15.38 -6.84
C VAL A 75 7.31 -14.66 -6.28
N SER A 76 7.35 -14.40 -4.97
CA SER A 76 8.51 -13.86 -4.24
C SER A 76 9.79 -14.68 -4.46
N ASP A 77 10.90 -13.99 -4.72
CA ASP A 77 12.25 -14.59 -4.75
C ASP A 77 12.78 -14.97 -3.36
N TYR A 78 12.21 -14.41 -2.28
CA TYR A 78 12.53 -14.77 -0.90
C TYR A 78 11.97 -16.14 -0.51
N GLU A 79 12.60 -16.81 0.45
CA GLU A 79 11.99 -17.99 1.06
C GLU A 79 10.62 -17.66 1.67
N ARG A 80 9.69 -18.63 1.66
CA ARG A 80 8.31 -18.41 2.18
C ARG A 80 8.27 -17.83 3.60
N HIS A 81 9.22 -18.20 4.46
CA HIS A 81 9.28 -17.70 5.83
C HIS A 81 9.79 -16.24 5.89
N GLU A 82 10.81 -15.91 5.09
CA GLU A 82 11.33 -14.55 4.92
C GLU A 82 10.32 -13.60 4.26
N ALA A 83 9.57 -14.10 3.27
CA ALA A 83 8.51 -13.36 2.59
C ALA A 83 7.39 -12.97 3.56
N VAL A 84 7.01 -13.85 4.49
CA VAL A 84 6.08 -13.53 5.58
C VAL A 84 6.67 -12.45 6.50
N ILE A 85 7.94 -12.57 6.90
CA ILE A 85 8.61 -11.54 7.72
C ILE A 85 8.65 -10.19 6.99
N HIS A 86 8.90 -10.18 5.68
CA HIS A 86 8.87 -8.97 4.86
C HIS A 86 7.47 -8.33 4.81
N LEU A 87 6.39 -9.13 4.78
CA LEU A 87 5.00 -8.63 4.89
C LEU A 87 4.62 -8.16 6.31
N VAL A 88 5.21 -8.73 7.36
CA VAL A 88 4.96 -8.32 8.76
C VAL A 88 5.78 -7.09 9.16
N ALA A 89 6.89 -6.81 8.46
CA ALA A 89 7.59 -5.53 8.54
C ALA A 89 7.01 -4.48 7.56
N LEU A 90 6.33 -4.92 6.50
CA LEU A 90 5.17 -4.18 5.98
C LEU A 90 4.07 -4.19 7.08
N ALA A 91 3.00 -3.40 6.97
CA ALA A 91 2.34 -2.83 8.18
C ALA A 91 3.33 -1.96 9.00
N GLY A 92 4.21 -2.49 9.88
CA GLY A 92 5.21 -1.69 10.59
C GLY A 92 6.04 -2.41 11.68
N CYS A 93 6.96 -1.68 12.33
CA CYS A 93 7.90 -2.27 13.30
C CYS A 93 7.26 -2.87 14.54
N ASP A 94 6.11 -2.37 15.01
CA ASP A 94 5.47 -2.94 16.20
C ASP A 94 4.86 -4.32 15.89
N ALA A 95 4.39 -4.54 14.66
CA ALA A 95 3.96 -5.86 14.20
C ALA A 95 5.16 -6.83 14.09
N ALA A 96 6.29 -6.37 13.53
CA ALA A 96 7.52 -7.17 13.50
C ALA A 96 8.02 -7.55 14.90
N ARG A 97 8.12 -6.58 15.82
CA ARG A 97 8.57 -6.80 17.21
C ARG A 97 7.60 -7.68 17.99
N ALA A 98 6.28 -7.59 17.74
CA ALA A 98 5.30 -8.48 18.36
C ALA A 98 5.48 -9.95 17.97
N LEU A 99 6.10 -10.24 16.82
CA LEU A 99 6.52 -11.59 16.41
C LEU A 99 8.00 -11.90 16.75
N GLY A 100 8.69 -11.04 17.50
CA GLY A 100 10.11 -11.20 17.80
C GLY A 100 11.04 -11.04 16.59
N ALA A 101 10.57 -10.41 15.51
CA ALA A 101 11.32 -10.24 14.26
C ALA A 101 12.04 -8.89 14.19
N GLY A 102 13.20 -8.89 13.54
CA GLY A 102 14.11 -7.74 13.42
C GLY A 102 15.24 -7.78 14.46
N PRO A 103 16.22 -6.84 14.39
CA PRO A 103 16.32 -5.76 13.41
C PRO A 103 16.68 -6.25 12.00
N PHE A 104 16.30 -5.49 10.97
CA PHE A 104 16.53 -5.84 9.57
C PHE A 104 17.55 -4.91 8.93
N ARG A 105 18.56 -5.46 8.24
CA ARG A 105 19.55 -4.67 7.50
C ARG A 105 19.07 -4.34 6.09
N LYS A 106 19.48 -3.19 5.56
CA LYS A 106 19.19 -2.76 4.19
C LYS A 106 19.50 -3.85 3.17
N GLY A 107 18.50 -4.22 2.36
CA GLY A 107 18.57 -5.29 1.37
C GLY A 107 18.13 -6.68 1.88
N ALA A 108 17.97 -6.88 3.19
CA ALA A 108 17.42 -8.11 3.75
C ALA A 108 15.88 -8.13 3.70
N PRO A 109 15.26 -9.32 3.71
CA PRO A 109 13.83 -9.47 4.01
C PRO A 109 13.48 -8.76 5.33
N GLY A 110 12.31 -8.13 5.40
CA GLY A 110 11.91 -7.30 6.53
C GLY A 110 12.40 -5.83 6.49
N TYR A 111 13.43 -5.49 5.72
CA TYR A 111 13.84 -4.08 5.61
C TYR A 111 12.87 -3.27 4.74
N HIS A 112 12.36 -2.18 5.30
CA HIS A 112 11.56 -1.16 4.62
C HIS A 112 12.10 0.22 4.98
N THR A 113 12.35 1.10 4.02
CA THR A 113 12.92 2.44 4.29
C THR A 113 12.08 3.26 5.29
N ARG A 114 10.75 3.10 5.27
CA ARG A 114 9.84 3.76 6.24
C ARG A 114 9.97 3.27 7.69
N ASN A 115 10.68 2.16 7.91
CA ASN A 115 10.95 1.56 9.22
C ASN A 115 12.39 1.86 9.71
N ASP A 116 13.14 2.65 8.95
CA ASP A 116 14.51 3.11 9.18
C ASP A 116 14.49 4.67 9.17
N PRO A 117 13.94 5.30 10.22
CA PRO A 117 13.65 6.74 10.23
C PRO A 117 14.90 7.61 10.39
N ASP A 118 15.98 7.04 10.96
CA ASP A 118 17.30 7.63 11.11
C ASP A 118 18.22 7.35 9.91
N GLY A 119 17.90 6.37 9.07
CA GLY A 119 18.58 6.11 7.80
C GLY A 119 19.94 5.42 7.95
N ASP A 120 20.18 4.76 9.09
CA ASP A 120 21.44 4.07 9.38
C ASP A 120 21.60 2.74 8.61
N GLY A 121 20.51 2.27 8.00
CA GLY A 121 20.42 1.01 7.27
C GLY A 121 19.90 -0.17 8.10
N VAL A 122 19.36 0.07 9.30
CA VAL A 122 18.88 -0.94 10.26
C VAL A 122 17.42 -0.66 10.66
N ALA A 123 16.49 -1.13 9.83
CA ALA A 123 15.06 -1.01 10.10
C ALA A 123 14.63 -1.77 11.36
N CYS A 124 13.70 -1.17 12.11
CA CYS A 124 13.13 -1.69 13.35
C CYS A 124 14.14 -2.01 14.47
N GLY A 125 15.27 -1.29 14.50
CA GLY A 125 16.19 -1.28 15.64
C GLY A 125 15.48 -1.06 16.98
N SER A 126 16.11 -1.56 18.05
CA SER A 126 15.73 -1.19 19.42
C SER A 126 16.31 0.18 19.73
N PHE A 127 15.51 1.10 20.29
CA PHE A 127 15.93 2.48 20.58
C PHE A 127 17.10 2.64 21.58
N GLY A 128 17.59 1.54 22.16
CA GLY A 128 18.80 1.47 23.00
C GLY A 128 20.02 0.81 22.32
N VAL A 129 19.86 0.25 21.12
CA VAL A 129 20.98 -0.12 20.23
C VAL A 129 20.90 0.78 19.01
N GLN A 130 21.12 2.08 19.26
CA GLN A 130 21.80 2.91 18.28
C GLN A 130 23.13 2.20 18.03
N GLN A 131 23.21 1.42 16.96
CA GLN A 131 24.49 0.93 16.47
C GLN A 131 25.31 2.19 16.27
N PRO A 132 26.41 2.39 17.03
CA PRO A 132 26.94 3.72 17.26
C PRO A 132 27.20 4.32 15.89
N HIS A 133 26.43 5.38 15.60
CA HIS A 133 26.64 6.18 14.42
C HIS A 133 28.15 6.41 14.39
N ARG A 134 28.75 6.25 13.21
CA ARG A 134 30.12 6.71 13.00
C ARG A 134 30.08 8.23 13.02
N THR A 135 29.82 8.82 14.19
CA THR A 135 30.53 9.98 14.68
C THR A 135 31.96 9.67 14.33
N ALA A 136 32.44 10.32 13.26
CA ALA A 136 33.81 10.16 12.86
C ALA A 136 34.62 10.64 14.06
N THR A 137 35.17 9.70 14.83
CA THR A 137 36.24 10.00 15.76
C THR A 137 37.21 10.83 14.94
N PRO A 138 37.50 12.09 15.31
CA PRO A 138 38.51 12.86 14.59
C PRO A 138 39.75 11.98 14.61
N ARG A 139 40.10 11.42 13.45
CA ARG A 139 41.28 10.57 13.33
C ARG A 139 42.41 11.43 13.88
N PRO A 140 43.06 11.07 15.00
CA PRO A 140 44.20 11.85 15.47
C PRO A 140 45.13 11.99 14.28
N ALA A 141 45.52 13.24 13.99
CA ALA A 141 46.21 13.58 12.75
C ALA A 141 47.37 12.58 12.53
N PRO A 142 47.61 12.12 11.29
CA PRO A 142 48.60 11.08 11.03
C PRO A 142 49.90 11.44 11.73
N GLU A 143 50.26 10.65 12.74
CA GLU A 143 51.39 10.96 13.62
C GLU A 143 52.64 11.06 12.74
N ALA A 144 53.37 12.17 12.89
CA ALA A 144 54.52 12.47 12.03
C ALA A 144 55.47 11.26 12.01
N PRO A 145 55.98 10.85 10.83
CA PRO A 145 56.77 9.64 10.71
C PRO A 145 57.99 9.70 11.63
N ARG A 146 57.97 8.85 12.65
CA ARG A 146 59.10 8.69 13.59
C ARG A 146 60.33 8.28 12.77
N PRO A 147 61.53 8.85 13.03
CA PRO A 147 62.73 8.47 12.30
C PRO A 147 62.99 6.96 12.41
N VAL A 148 62.98 6.27 11.28
CA VAL A 148 63.34 4.85 11.21
C VAL A 148 64.86 4.77 11.33
N GLU A 149 65.36 4.32 12.49
CA GLU A 149 66.77 3.96 12.62
C GLU A 149 67.11 2.83 11.65
N THR A 150 68.00 3.11 10.71
CA THR A 150 68.39 2.15 9.67
C THR A 150 69.30 1.06 10.25
N PRO A 151 68.99 -0.24 10.06
CA PRO A 151 69.88 -1.31 10.47
C PRO A 151 71.24 -1.21 9.75
N LYS A 152 72.33 -1.27 10.53
CA LYS A 152 73.71 -1.19 10.02
C LYS A 152 73.95 -2.27 8.96
N GLN A 153 74.29 -1.85 7.74
CA GLN A 153 74.51 -2.74 6.61
C GLN A 153 75.72 -3.65 6.87
N ARG A 154 75.47 -4.95 7.04
CA ARG A 154 76.52 -5.95 7.31
C ARG A 154 77.26 -6.28 6.01
N THR A 155 78.50 -5.82 5.89
CA THR A 155 79.37 -6.11 4.76
C THR A 155 79.63 -7.62 4.63
N VAL A 156 79.22 -8.20 3.50
CA VAL A 156 79.56 -9.58 3.11
C VAL A 156 80.75 -9.56 2.16
N GLY A 157 81.78 -10.33 2.48
CA GLY A 157 83.04 -10.36 1.74
C GLY A 157 82.92 -11.00 0.36
N THR A 158 83.78 -10.56 -0.57
CA THR A 158 83.84 -11.01 -1.97
C THR A 158 84.40 -12.41 -2.12
N ALA A 159 83.52 -13.43 -2.17
CA ALA A 159 83.90 -14.77 -2.61
C ALA A 159 83.92 -14.85 -4.16
N LYS A 160 85.09 -15.09 -4.76
CA LYS A 160 85.23 -15.33 -6.20
C LYS A 160 84.79 -16.76 -6.53
N PHE A 161 83.75 -16.92 -7.35
CA PHE A 161 83.40 -18.21 -7.93
C PHE A 161 84.21 -18.46 -9.22
N LEU A 162 85.13 -19.42 -9.16
CA LEU A 162 85.70 -20.07 -10.33
C LEU A 162 84.75 -21.18 -10.79
N LYS A 163 84.44 -21.26 -12.08
CA LYS A 163 83.68 -22.35 -12.70
C LYS A 163 84.65 -23.35 -13.34
N PRO A 164 84.47 -24.67 -13.11
CA PRO A 164 84.93 -25.69 -14.04
C PRO A 164 84.04 -25.74 -15.30
#